data_AF-A0A5E4PWC4-F1
#
_entry.id   AF-A0A5E4PWC4-F1
#
_cell.length_a   1.000
_cell.length_b   1.000
_cell.length_c   1.000
_cell.angle_alpha   90.00
_cell.angle_beta   90.00
_cell.angle_gamma   90.00
#
_symmetry.space_group_name_H-M   'P 1'
#
loop_
_entity.id
_entity.type
_entity.pdbx_description
1 polymer ?
#
loop_
_entity_poly.entity_id
_entity_poly.type
_entity_poly.pdbx_seq_one_letter_code
_entity_poly.pdbx_strand_id
1 'polypeptide(L)'
;MTVCELDKEVSGEILGWKVPVWQALLVHRVLPSCGGLVLYLVIMCFDFALVFEHYRNGKNAVAAFCLVLIVLPVAISLVFTLASPPASLQIDGSSYSINIRKVDCMWILAQVAKAVFFPIATIGRYAYLIFWWVDVVFASLQEDTDRAKEALTLARAPSTIELYLFLQAFIHSAPYAIVNILDMMFSSKRLPLWHLR
;
A
#
# COMPACT_ATOMS: atom_id res chain seq x y z
N MET A 1 -36.01 2.19 14.92
CA MET A 1 -34.82 3.09 14.93
C MET A 1 -33.73 2.44 15.76
N THR A 2 -33.09 1.41 15.21
CA THR A 2 -31.93 0.76 15.82
C THR A 2 -30.69 1.47 15.29
N VAL A 3 -30.10 2.28 16.16
CA VAL A 3 -28.80 2.93 15.95
C VAL A 3 -27.79 1.82 15.64
N CYS A 4 -27.46 1.64 14.36
CA CYS A 4 -26.38 0.74 13.95
C CYS A 4 -25.11 1.19 14.67
N GLU A 5 -24.36 0.27 15.26
CA GLU A 5 -23.05 0.57 15.88
C GLU A 5 -22.07 1.26 14.92
N LEU A 6 -22.32 1.15 13.60
CA LEU A 6 -21.67 1.92 12.54
C LEU A 6 -21.72 3.44 12.77
N ASP A 7 -22.81 3.94 13.36
CA ASP A 7 -23.06 5.35 13.60
C ASP A 7 -22.22 5.88 14.79
N LYS A 8 -21.83 5.02 15.74
CA LYS A 8 -20.96 5.41 16.87
C LYS A 8 -19.48 5.50 16.47
N GLU A 9 -19.03 4.69 15.50
CA GLU A 9 -17.64 4.72 15.02
C GLU A 9 -17.42 5.69 13.85
N VAL A 10 -18.48 6.07 13.11
CA VAL A 10 -18.38 6.83 11.84
C VAL A 10 -19.25 8.09 11.80
N SER A 11 -19.94 8.50 12.88
CA SER A 11 -20.55 9.84 12.98
C SER A 11 -19.44 10.91 13.09
N GLY A 12 -18.80 11.20 11.96
CA GLY A 12 -17.96 12.38 11.80
C GLY A 12 -18.87 13.58 11.61
N GLU A 13 -19.00 14.42 12.64
CA GLU A 13 -19.49 15.77 12.45
C GLU A 13 -18.52 16.49 11.51
N ILE A 14 -18.94 16.69 10.26
CA ILE A 14 -18.19 17.52 9.31
C ILE A 14 -18.80 18.92 9.45
N LEU A 15 -18.02 19.87 9.98
CA LEU A 15 -18.46 21.26 10.22
C LEU A 15 -19.70 21.40 11.13
N GLY A 16 -19.91 20.49 12.08
CA GLY A 16 -21.03 20.55 13.04
C GLY A 16 -22.39 20.12 12.46
N TRP A 17 -22.41 19.55 11.25
CA TRP A 17 -23.60 18.96 10.64
C TRP A 17 -23.51 17.43 10.71
N LYS A 18 -24.61 16.77 11.09
CA LYS A 18 -24.72 15.31 11.03
C LYS A 18 -24.83 14.88 9.57
N VAL A 19 -23.75 14.30 9.07
CA VAL A 19 -23.66 13.74 7.72
C VAL A 19 -24.26 12.33 7.74
N PRO A 20 -25.07 11.95 6.74
CA PRO A 20 -25.59 10.59 6.64
C PRO A 20 -24.46 9.57 6.50
N VAL A 21 -24.63 8.40 7.11
CA VAL A 21 -23.60 7.36 7.27
C VAL A 21 -22.92 6.98 5.95
N TRP A 22 -23.68 6.89 4.85
CA TRP A 22 -23.16 6.55 3.53
C TRP A 22 -22.18 7.61 2.98
N GLN A 23 -22.43 8.91 3.25
CA GLN A 23 -21.54 10.00 2.84
C GLN A 23 -20.24 9.99 3.66
N ALA A 24 -20.35 9.76 4.98
CA ALA A 24 -19.18 9.67 5.85
C ALA A 24 -18.27 8.50 5.44
N LEU A 25 -18.85 7.33 5.14
CA LEU A 25 -18.10 6.16 4.66
C LEU A 25 -17.41 6.42 3.32
N LEU A 26 -18.10 7.07 2.39
CA LEU A 26 -17.53 7.40 1.08
C LEU A 26 -16.33 8.34 1.22
N VAL A 27 -16.47 9.42 1.99
CA VAL A 27 -15.42 10.44 2.16
C VAL A 27 -14.24 9.92 2.97
N HIS A 28 -14.48 9.17 4.05
CA HIS A 28 -13.40 8.73 4.95
C HIS A 28 -12.72 7.42 4.52
N ARG A 29 -13.35 6.59 3.69
CA ARG A 29 -12.82 5.25 3.36
C ARG A 29 -12.64 5.00 1.87
N VAL A 30 -13.69 5.24 1.08
CA VAL A 30 -13.63 5.01 -0.39
C VAL A 30 -12.68 6.01 -1.03
N LEU A 31 -12.83 7.30 -0.73
CA LEU A 31 -12.05 8.36 -1.36
C LEU A 31 -10.54 8.23 -1.08
N PRO A 32 -10.06 7.97 0.16
CA PRO A 32 -8.65 7.72 0.42
C PRO A 32 -8.13 6.45 -0.26
N SER A 33 -8.96 5.42 -0.43
CA SER A 33 -8.57 4.19 -1.14
C SER A 33 -8.35 4.45 -2.63
N CYS A 34 -9.25 5.20 -3.27
CA CYS A 34 -9.09 5.62 -4.67
C CYS A 34 -7.91 6.59 -4.84
N GLY A 35 -7.79 7.59 -3.97
CA GLY A 35 -6.67 8.55 -4.00
C GLY A 35 -5.33 7.86 -3.76
N GLY A 36 -5.27 6.92 -2.83
CA GLY A 36 -4.08 6.11 -2.56
C GLY A 36 -3.65 5.28 -3.76
N LEU A 37 -4.59 4.66 -4.49
CA LEU A 37 -4.29 3.93 -5.72
C LEU A 37 -3.71 4.84 -6.81
N VAL A 38 -4.33 6.00 -7.06
CA VAL A 38 -3.85 6.95 -8.08
C VAL A 38 -2.45 7.44 -7.72
N LEU A 39 -2.26 7.85 -6.46
CA LEU A 39 -0.97 8.33 -5.98
C LEU A 39 0.11 7.24 -6.08
N TYR A 40 -0.23 5.99 -5.73
CA TYR A 40 0.67 4.85 -5.87
C TYR A 40 1.10 4.63 -7.33
N LEU A 41 0.16 4.64 -8.27
CA LEU A 41 0.45 4.47 -9.70
C LEU A 41 1.35 5.59 -10.22
N VAL A 42 1.05 6.83 -9.86
CA VAL A 42 1.84 8.01 -10.25
C VAL A 42 3.27 7.89 -9.75
N ILE A 43 3.46 7.59 -8.46
CA ILE A 43 4.79 7.41 -7.86
C ILE A 43 5.57 6.31 -8.60
N MET A 44 5.00 5.12 -8.72
CA MET A 44 5.68 4.00 -9.39
C MET A 44 6.04 4.31 -10.84
N CYS A 45 5.15 4.97 -11.59
CA CYS A 45 5.44 5.41 -12.96
C CYS A 45 6.61 6.40 -13.02
N PHE A 46 6.62 7.40 -12.14
CA PHE A 46 7.73 8.35 -12.07
C PHE A 46 9.04 7.68 -11.67
N ASP A 47 9.01 6.77 -10.70
CA ASP A 47 10.21 6.10 -10.22
C ASP A 47 10.85 5.23 -11.31
N PHE A 48 10.04 4.50 -12.10
CA PHE A 48 10.57 3.74 -13.23
C PHE A 48 11.07 4.63 -14.36
N ALA A 49 10.37 5.72 -14.67
CA ALA A 49 10.80 6.67 -15.69
C ALA A 49 12.14 7.32 -15.34
N LEU A 50 12.33 7.71 -14.07
CA LEU A 50 13.57 8.32 -13.59
C LEU A 50 14.74 7.32 -13.58
N VAL A 51 14.50 6.08 -13.16
CA VAL A 51 15.53 5.02 -13.26
C VAL A 51 15.96 4.82 -14.71
N PHE A 52 15.01 4.76 -15.64
CA PHE A 52 15.32 4.63 -17.07
C PHE A 52 16.14 5.83 -17.59
N GLU A 53 15.79 7.04 -17.19
CA GLU A 53 16.51 8.26 -17.58
C GLU A 53 17.93 8.29 -17.00
N HIS A 54 18.14 7.85 -15.76
CA HIS A 54 19.47 7.74 -15.16
C HIS A 54 20.36 6.74 -15.92
N TYR A 55 19.82 5.59 -16.32
CA TYR A 55 20.55 4.64 -17.18
C TYR A 55 20.86 5.22 -18.55
N ARG A 56 19.90 5.92 -19.17
CA ARG A 56 20.08 6.56 -20.47
C ARG A 56 21.19 7.62 -20.45
N ASN A 57 21.31 8.35 -19.35
CA ASN A 57 22.32 9.39 -19.14
C ASN A 57 23.66 8.85 -18.61
N GLY A 58 23.85 7.52 -18.55
CA GLY A 58 25.09 6.88 -18.09
C GLY A 58 25.34 6.99 -16.57
N LYS A 59 24.36 7.45 -15.79
CA LYS A 59 24.44 7.58 -14.33
C LYS A 59 24.08 6.26 -13.64
N ASN A 60 24.78 5.18 -14.01
CA ASN A 60 24.45 3.81 -13.60
C ASN A 60 24.43 3.61 -12.07
N ALA A 61 25.31 4.30 -11.33
CA ALA A 61 25.37 4.21 -9.87
C ALA A 61 24.12 4.81 -9.20
N VAL A 62 23.65 5.96 -9.68
CA VAL A 62 22.43 6.61 -9.17
C VAL A 62 21.20 5.79 -9.52
N ALA A 63 21.13 5.29 -10.76
CA ALA A 63 20.04 4.40 -11.19
C ALA A 63 19.95 3.13 -10.32
N ALA A 64 21.08 2.48 -10.05
CA ALA A 64 21.13 1.31 -9.18
C ALA A 64 20.72 1.62 -7.74
N PHE A 65 21.14 2.77 -7.18
CA PHE A 65 20.73 3.20 -5.85
C PHE A 65 19.21 3.44 -5.77
N CYS A 66 18.64 4.11 -6.77
CA CYS A 66 17.20 4.31 -6.91
C CYS A 66 16.44 2.97 -6.98
N LEU A 67 16.94 1.98 -7.72
CA LEU A 67 16.35 0.64 -7.75
C LEU A 67 16.39 -0.07 -6.39
N VAL A 68 17.49 0.06 -5.65
CA VAL A 68 17.58 -0.49 -4.28
C VAL A 68 16.52 0.15 -3.38
N LEU A 69 16.32 1.46 -3.46
CA LEU A 69 15.29 2.16 -2.68
C LEU A 69 13.86 1.70 -3.03
N ILE A 70 13.58 1.39 -4.30
CA ILE A 70 12.27 0.86 -4.73
C ILE A 70 12.01 -0.53 -4.11
N VAL A 71 13.03 -1.40 -4.09
CA VAL A 71 12.91 -2.81 -3.67
C VAL A 71 12.98 -2.97 -2.14
N LEU A 72 13.68 -2.08 -1.46
CA LEU A 72 13.96 -2.18 -0.02
C LEU A 72 12.70 -2.30 0.87
N PRO A 73 11.62 -1.49 0.70
CA PRO A 73 10.39 -1.65 1.47
C PRO A 73 9.76 -3.03 1.34
N VAL A 74 9.81 -3.62 0.13
CA VAL A 74 9.26 -4.95 -0.15
C VAL A 74 10.08 -6.01 0.57
N ALA A 75 11.41 -5.91 0.50
CA ALA A 75 12.31 -6.83 1.18
C ALA A 75 12.11 -6.82 2.70
N ILE A 76 12.02 -5.63 3.29
CA ILE A 76 11.81 -5.48 4.74
C ILE A 76 10.41 -6.00 5.13
N SER A 77 9.37 -5.67 4.36
CA SER A 77 8.00 -6.17 4.58
C SER A 77 7.94 -7.70 4.53
N LEU A 78 8.66 -8.33 3.59
CA LEU A 78 8.76 -9.78 3.48
C LEU A 78 9.45 -10.39 4.71
N VAL A 79 10.56 -9.81 5.17
CA VAL A 79 11.27 -10.27 6.38
C VAL A 79 10.37 -10.20 7.60
N PHE A 80 9.65 -9.09 7.81
CA PHE A 80 8.71 -8.98 8.93
C PHE A 80 7.54 -9.96 8.83
N THR A 81 7.01 -10.17 7.62
CA THR A 81 5.94 -11.13 7.38
C THR A 81 6.38 -12.56 7.69
N LEU A 82 7.62 -12.94 7.32
CA LEU A 82 8.18 -14.25 7.62
C LEU A 82 8.55 -14.41 9.10
N ALA A 83 9.00 -13.34 9.77
CA ALA A 83 9.34 -13.35 11.19
C ALA A 83 8.10 -13.46 12.10
N SER A 84 6.95 -12.98 11.63
CA SER A 84 5.67 -13.01 12.37
C SER A 84 4.64 -13.89 11.63
N PRO A 85 4.80 -15.22 11.63
CA PRO A 85 3.84 -16.10 10.98
C PRO A 85 2.46 -15.99 11.65
N PRO A 86 1.36 -16.08 10.87
CA PRO A 86 0.00 -15.96 11.39
C PRO A 86 -0.31 -17.09 12.39
N ALA A 87 -1.27 -16.85 13.28
CA ALA A 87 -1.66 -17.81 14.32
C ALA A 87 -2.04 -19.21 13.79
N SER A 88 -2.49 -19.32 12.53
CA SER A 88 -2.75 -20.61 11.86
C SER A 88 -1.51 -21.47 11.59
N LEU A 89 -0.32 -20.86 11.68
CA LEU A 89 1.01 -21.46 11.49
C LEU A 89 1.79 -21.56 12.81
N GLN A 90 1.26 -21.04 13.92
CA GLN A 90 1.89 -21.19 15.23
C GLN A 90 1.76 -22.64 15.68
N ILE A 91 2.91 -23.30 15.82
CA ILE A 91 3.04 -24.67 16.30
C ILE A 91 2.71 -24.62 17.79
N ASP A 92 1.55 -25.17 18.19
CA ASP A 92 1.28 -25.47 19.61
C ASP A 92 2.48 -26.24 20.16
N GLY A 93 3.09 -25.71 21.23
CA GLY A 93 4.42 -26.06 21.74
C GLY A 93 4.62 -27.47 22.31
N SER A 94 4.07 -28.50 21.67
CA SER A 94 4.12 -29.89 22.13
C SER A 94 4.48 -30.91 21.05
N SER A 95 5.20 -30.54 19.99
CA SER A 95 5.97 -31.52 19.23
C SER A 95 6.97 -30.85 18.29
N TYR A 96 8.26 -30.93 18.62
CA TYR A 96 9.34 -30.76 17.65
C TYR A 96 9.32 -31.94 16.68
N SER A 97 8.39 -31.97 15.74
CA SER A 97 8.52 -32.77 14.52
C SER A 97 8.36 -31.85 13.33
N ILE A 98 9.42 -31.75 12.54
CA ILE A 98 9.47 -30.99 11.29
C ILE A 98 8.59 -31.73 10.28
N ASN A 99 7.28 -31.60 10.40
CA ASN A 99 6.35 -31.87 9.32
C ASN A 99 6.01 -30.52 8.69
N ILE A 100 6.85 -30.09 7.75
CA ILE A 100 6.55 -28.98 6.85
C ILE A 100 5.26 -29.37 6.14
N ARG A 101 4.13 -28.84 6.61
CA ARG A 101 2.83 -29.15 6.03
C ARG A 101 2.80 -28.45 4.67
N LYS A 102 2.26 -29.10 3.63
CA LYS A 102 2.17 -28.51 2.27
C LYS A 102 1.54 -27.10 2.27
N VAL A 103 0.66 -26.86 3.24
CA VAL A 103 -0.01 -25.58 3.49
C VAL A 103 0.97 -24.46 3.85
N ASP A 104 2.02 -24.77 4.60
CA ASP A 104 3.01 -23.80 5.09
C ASP A 104 3.94 -23.36 3.95
N CYS A 105 4.36 -24.32 3.13
CA CYS A 105 5.14 -24.05 1.92
C CYS A 105 4.34 -23.22 0.91
N MET A 106 3.05 -23.53 0.73
CA MET A 106 2.17 -22.75 -0.15
C MET A 106 1.99 -21.31 0.34
N TRP A 107 1.90 -21.09 1.65
CA TRP A 107 1.81 -19.75 2.24
C TRP A 107 3.10 -18.96 2.02
N ILE A 108 4.27 -19.55 2.29
CA ILE A 108 5.57 -18.89 2.05
C ILE A 108 5.71 -18.54 0.56
N LEU A 109 5.40 -19.48 -0.33
CA LEU A 109 5.44 -19.25 -1.77
C LEU A 109 4.51 -18.10 -2.19
N ALA A 110 3.31 -18.01 -1.60
CA ALA A 110 2.39 -16.91 -1.85
C ALA A 110 2.95 -15.56 -1.37
N GLN A 111 3.65 -15.50 -0.23
CA GLN A 111 4.29 -14.26 0.22
C GLN A 111 5.46 -13.86 -0.69
N VAL A 112 6.27 -14.82 -1.13
CA VAL A 112 7.36 -14.57 -2.09
C VAL A 112 6.80 -14.10 -3.43
N ALA A 113 5.73 -14.72 -3.94
CA ALA A 113 5.07 -14.29 -5.17
C ALA A 113 4.54 -12.85 -5.05
N LYS A 114 3.93 -12.48 -3.90
CA LYS A 114 3.52 -11.10 -3.64
C LYS A 114 4.70 -10.13 -3.59
N ALA A 115 5.85 -10.55 -3.07
CA ALA A 115 7.05 -9.72 -3.05
C ALA A 115 7.66 -9.53 -4.46
N VAL A 116 7.67 -10.57 -5.29
CA VAL A 116 8.16 -10.47 -6.68
C VAL A 116 7.24 -9.59 -7.53
N PHE A 117 5.92 -9.78 -7.40
CA PHE A 117 4.91 -9.02 -8.12
C PHE A 117 4.30 -7.90 -7.27
N PHE A 118 5.12 -7.24 -6.43
CA PHE A 118 4.63 -6.26 -5.46
C PHE A 118 3.79 -5.12 -6.07
N PRO A 119 4.07 -4.59 -7.29
CA PRO A 119 3.24 -3.51 -7.82
C PRO A 119 1.85 -3.99 -8.15
N ILE A 120 1.75 -5.16 -8.77
CA ILE A 120 0.48 -5.79 -9.15
C ILE A 120 -0.29 -6.22 -7.90
N ALA A 121 0.38 -6.81 -6.92
CA ALA A 121 -0.23 -7.20 -5.65
C ALA A 121 -0.82 -6.00 -4.90
N THR A 122 -0.12 -4.86 -4.91
CA THR A 122 -0.57 -3.61 -4.29
C THR A 122 -1.79 -3.03 -4.99
N ILE A 123 -1.80 -3.01 -6.33
CA ILE A 123 -2.96 -2.59 -7.12
C ILE A 123 -4.17 -3.49 -6.83
N GLY A 124 -3.97 -4.81 -6.79
CA GLY A 124 -5.02 -5.77 -6.45
C GLY A 124 -5.60 -5.55 -5.05
N ARG A 125 -4.77 -5.18 -4.08
CA ARG A 125 -5.22 -4.83 -2.72
C ARG A 125 -6.07 -3.56 -2.70
N TYR A 126 -5.66 -2.50 -3.41
CA TYR A 126 -6.48 -1.29 -3.52
C TYR A 126 -7.81 -1.57 -4.23
N ALA A 127 -7.82 -2.37 -5.29
CA ALA A 127 -9.04 -2.77 -5.98
C ALA A 127 -10.00 -3.55 -5.04
N TYR A 128 -9.46 -4.48 -4.26
CA TYR A 128 -10.22 -5.21 -3.24
C TYR A 128 -10.82 -4.25 -2.19
N LEU A 129 -10.02 -3.30 -1.68
CA LEU A 129 -10.50 -2.30 -0.71
C LEU A 129 -11.62 -1.44 -1.29
N ILE A 130 -11.42 -0.91 -2.51
CA ILE A 130 -12.42 -0.08 -3.18
C ILE A 130 -13.72 -0.87 -3.36
N PHE A 131 -13.65 -2.12 -3.81
CA PHE A 131 -14.82 -2.97 -3.99
C PHE A 131 -15.61 -3.14 -2.68
N TRP A 132 -14.96 -3.58 -1.60
CA TRP A 132 -15.66 -3.84 -0.34
C TRP A 132 -16.15 -2.56 0.35
N TRP A 133 -15.39 -1.46 0.29
CA TRP A 133 -15.87 -0.19 0.84
C TRP A 133 -17.06 0.36 0.06
N VAL A 134 -17.10 0.17 -1.25
CA VAL A 134 -18.28 0.52 -2.07
C VAL A 134 -19.47 -0.37 -1.74
N ASP A 135 -19.27 -1.68 -1.53
CA ASP A 135 -20.35 -2.59 -1.13
C ASP A 135 -20.92 -2.22 0.26
N VAL A 136 -20.08 -1.84 1.22
CA VAL A 136 -20.52 -1.31 2.52
C VAL A 136 -21.38 -0.06 2.35
N VAL A 137 -20.99 0.86 1.46
CA VAL A 137 -21.78 2.08 1.17
C VAL A 137 -23.14 1.71 0.58
N PHE A 138 -23.20 0.80 -0.40
CA PHE A 138 -24.47 0.36 -0.98
C PHE A 138 -25.36 -0.38 0.01
N ALA A 139 -24.80 -1.28 0.83
CA ALA A 139 -25.54 -1.97 1.89
C ALA A 139 -26.10 -0.98 2.93
N SER A 140 -25.32 0.06 3.27
CA SER A 140 -25.78 1.12 4.18
C SER A 140 -26.91 1.98 3.60
N LEU A 141 -26.95 2.14 2.28
CA LEU A 141 -28.01 2.87 1.59
C LEU A 141 -29.32 2.07 1.54
N GLN A 142 -29.24 0.75 1.46
CA GLN A 142 -30.39 -0.17 1.43
C GLN A 142 -30.89 -0.56 2.83
N GLU A 143 -30.27 -0.01 3.89
CA GLU A 143 -30.54 -0.34 5.30
C GLU A 143 -30.38 -1.83 5.64
N ASP A 144 -29.59 -2.58 4.84
CA ASP A 144 -29.31 -3.99 5.08
C ASP A 144 -28.12 -4.16 6.03
N THR A 145 -28.45 -4.33 7.31
CA THR A 145 -27.46 -4.31 8.40
C THR A 145 -26.56 -5.54 8.43
N ASP A 146 -27.04 -6.69 7.98
CA ASP A 146 -26.28 -7.94 8.04
C ASP A 146 -25.24 -7.98 6.93
N ARG A 147 -25.63 -7.59 5.71
CA ARG A 147 -24.70 -7.42 4.60
C ARG A 147 -23.67 -6.34 4.86
N ALA A 148 -24.07 -5.21 5.45
CA ALA A 148 -23.14 -4.14 5.79
C ALA A 148 -22.06 -4.59 6.79
N LYS A 149 -22.42 -5.42 7.78
CA LYS A 149 -21.47 -5.99 8.75
C LYS A 149 -20.50 -6.97 8.10
N GLU A 150 -20.98 -7.86 7.24
CA GLU A 150 -20.13 -8.82 6.53
C GLU A 150 -19.15 -8.09 5.59
N ALA A 151 -19.63 -7.13 4.80
CA ALA A 151 -18.78 -6.34 3.93
C ALA A 151 -17.75 -5.52 4.73
N LEU A 152 -18.12 -5.03 5.93
CA LEU A 152 -17.20 -4.30 6.80
C LEU A 152 -16.09 -5.18 7.38
N THR A 153 -16.38 -6.42 7.78
CA THR A 153 -15.34 -7.34 8.27
C THR A 153 -14.35 -7.68 7.17
N LEU A 154 -14.84 -7.87 5.94
CA LEU A 154 -14.01 -8.12 4.76
C LEU A 154 -13.18 -6.90 4.36
N ALA A 155 -13.74 -5.69 4.45
CA ALA A 155 -13.02 -4.44 4.20
C ALA A 155 -11.92 -4.18 5.24
N ARG A 156 -12.17 -4.50 6.51
CA ARG A 156 -11.22 -4.37 7.63
C ARG A 156 -10.20 -5.52 7.74
N ALA A 157 -10.29 -6.53 6.88
CA ALA A 157 -9.35 -7.64 6.91
C ALA A 157 -7.90 -7.14 6.73
N PRO A 158 -6.99 -7.45 7.69
CA PRO A 158 -5.63 -6.95 7.65
C PRO A 158 -4.85 -7.61 6.51
N SER A 159 -3.96 -6.85 5.88
CA SER A 159 -3.11 -7.34 4.79
C SER A 159 -1.64 -6.98 5.02
N THR A 160 -0.75 -7.92 4.73
CA THR A 160 0.72 -7.71 4.78
C THR A 160 1.20 -6.59 3.84
N ILE A 161 0.41 -6.26 2.83
CA ILE A 161 0.67 -5.18 1.87
C ILE A 161 0.59 -3.79 2.52
N GLU A 162 -0.18 -3.61 3.58
CA GLU A 162 -0.30 -2.32 4.27
C GLU A 162 1.01 -1.93 4.94
N LEU A 163 1.74 -2.91 5.48
CA LEU A 163 3.07 -2.70 6.01
C LEU A 163 4.05 -2.25 4.92
N TYR A 164 3.98 -2.86 3.73
CA TYR A 164 4.77 -2.42 2.58
C TYR A 164 4.47 -0.96 2.20
N LEU A 165 3.18 -0.60 2.06
CA LEU A 165 2.76 0.76 1.71
C LEU A 165 3.23 1.79 2.74
N PHE A 166 3.17 1.44 4.02
CA PHE A 166 3.69 2.26 5.11
C PHE A 166 5.22 2.43 4.96
N LEU A 167 5.97 1.36 4.79
CA LEU A 167 7.43 1.43 4.61
C LEU A 167 7.82 2.19 3.35
N GLN A 168 7.06 2.05 2.26
CA GLN A 168 7.32 2.75 1.01
C GLN A 168 7.29 4.27 1.21
N ALA A 169 6.36 4.79 2.00
CA ALA A 169 6.27 6.23 2.24
C ALA A 169 7.55 6.81 2.88
N PHE A 170 8.19 6.07 3.80
CA PHE A 170 9.36 6.56 4.55
C PHE A 170 10.70 6.13 3.94
N ILE A 171 10.82 4.87 3.56
CA ILE A 171 12.09 4.25 3.13
C ILE A 171 12.34 4.46 1.65
N HIS A 172 11.28 4.59 0.85
CA HIS A 172 11.39 4.80 -0.58
C HIS A 172 11.15 6.26 -0.95
N SER A 173 9.93 6.79 -0.77
CA SER A 173 9.54 8.08 -1.32
C SER A 173 10.40 9.25 -0.82
N ALA A 174 10.75 9.29 0.47
CA ALA A 174 11.55 10.37 1.04
C ALA A 174 13.01 10.41 0.52
N PRO A 175 13.83 9.36 0.65
CA PRO A 175 15.19 9.39 0.13
C PRO A 175 15.24 9.45 -1.40
N TYR A 176 14.28 8.83 -2.09
CA TYR A 176 14.20 8.86 -3.55
C TYR A 176 13.97 10.28 -4.07
N ALA A 177 13.07 11.05 -3.44
CA ALA A 177 12.86 12.45 -3.77
C ALA A 177 14.13 13.28 -3.53
N ILE A 178 14.81 13.08 -2.39
CA ILE A 178 16.04 13.82 -2.07
C ILE A 178 17.13 13.57 -3.10
N VAL A 179 17.38 12.31 -3.46
CA VAL A 179 18.41 11.94 -4.45
C VAL A 179 18.14 12.61 -5.80
N ASN A 180 16.89 12.59 -6.27
CA ASN A 180 16.55 13.20 -7.55
C ASN A 180 16.63 14.72 -7.51
N ILE A 181 16.20 15.36 -6.42
CA ILE A 181 16.37 16.81 -6.25
C ILE A 181 17.86 17.18 -6.27
N LEU A 182 18.70 16.44 -5.54
CA LEU A 182 20.15 16.65 -5.52
C LEU A 182 20.74 16.48 -6.93
N ASP A 183 20.38 15.42 -7.65
CA ASP A 183 20.86 15.20 -9.01
C ASP A 183 20.47 16.35 -9.96
N MET A 184 19.25 16.87 -9.84
CA MET A 184 18.80 18.05 -10.60
C MET A 184 19.61 19.30 -10.23
N MET A 185 19.87 19.55 -8.94
CA MET A 185 20.67 20.69 -8.49
C MET A 185 22.12 20.62 -8.97
N PHE A 186 22.74 19.44 -8.93
CA PHE A 186 24.11 19.24 -9.41
C PHE A 186 24.22 19.26 -10.94
N SER A 187 23.17 18.84 -11.64
CA SER A 187 23.10 18.94 -13.11
C SER A 187 22.88 20.38 -13.57
N SER A 188 22.08 21.17 -12.84
CA SER A 188 21.84 22.59 -13.13
C SER A 188 23.10 23.45 -12.99
N LYS A 189 23.95 23.20 -11.98
CA LYS A 189 25.27 23.87 -11.85
C LYS A 189 26.25 23.54 -12.97
N ARG A 190 25.99 22.49 -13.77
CA ARG A 190 26.83 22.05 -14.88
C ARG A 190 26.42 22.65 -16.23
N LEU A 191 25.35 23.47 -16.29
CA LEU A 191 25.07 24.30 -17.46
C LEU A 191 26.22 25.30 -17.64
N PRO A 192 27.05 25.14 -18.69
CA PRO A 192 28.18 26.00 -18.86
C PRO A 192 27.69 27.33 -19.43
N LEU A 193 28.35 28.41 -18.99
CA LEU A 193 28.14 29.83 -19.28
C LEU A 193 28.21 30.24 -20.77
N TRP A 194 27.81 29.38 -21.71
CA TRP A 194 28.00 29.57 -23.16
C TRP A 194 26.84 30.26 -23.88
N HIS A 195 25.76 30.64 -23.18
CA HIS A 195 24.66 31.42 -23.78
C HIS A 195 24.74 32.94 -23.52
N LEU A 196 25.90 33.44 -23.09
CA LEU A 196 26.13 34.87 -22.80
C LEU A 196 27.28 35.50 -23.63
N ARG A 197 27.63 34.91 -24.78
CA ARG A 197 28.51 35.55 -25.78
C ARG A 197 27.93 35.46 -27.17
#